data_AF-A0A7S3RIC7-F1
#
_entry.id   AF-A0A7S3RIC7-F1
#
_cell.length_a   1.000
_cell.length_b   1.000
_cell.length_c   1.000
_cell.angle_alpha   90.00
_cell.angle_beta   90.00
_cell.angle_gamma   90.00
#
_symmetry.space_group_name_H-M   'P 1'
#
loop_
_entity.id
_entity.type
_entity.pdbx_description
1 polymer ?
#
loop_
_entity_poly.entity_id
_entity_poly.type
_entity_poly.pdbx_seq_one_letter_code
_entity_poly.pdbx_strand_id
1 'polypeptide(L)'
;LRGEPSDLDALAALVQSAERLLLLTGAGLSTTSGIPDYRSPNGSYSKGHVPIQHREFVSDQSKRRRYWARSYVGYGYFSRARPNAAHFAVSALQERGLLRGGIITQNVDGLHSAAGASGVLDLHGRIDEVECLNCGALTPRAALQERLAGLNAGWLERAGVAAVAQAAMRADGDAALSDEACASFVVPECGACGGGPL
;
A
#
# COMPACT_ATOMS: atom_id res chain seq x y z
N LEU A 1 -23.37 -11.91 -41.20
CA LEU A 1 -23.35 -12.39 -39.80
C LEU A 1 -22.40 -11.48 -39.03
N ARG A 2 -22.91 -10.46 -38.32
CA ARG A 2 -22.07 -9.67 -37.41
C ARG A 2 -21.92 -10.51 -36.15
N GLY A 3 -20.71 -10.94 -35.82
CA GLY A 3 -20.46 -11.64 -34.56
C GLY A 3 -20.82 -10.73 -33.39
N GLU A 4 -21.31 -11.32 -32.30
CA GLU A 4 -21.51 -10.61 -31.05
C GLU A 4 -20.25 -9.82 -30.68
N PRO A 5 -20.37 -8.56 -30.20
CA PRO A 5 -19.22 -7.78 -29.75
C PRO A 5 -18.43 -8.57 -28.70
N SER A 6 -17.10 -8.54 -28.78
CA SER A 6 -16.30 -9.09 -27.69
C SER A 6 -16.52 -8.28 -26.41
N ASP A 7 -16.19 -8.85 -25.25
CA ASP A 7 -16.23 -8.12 -23.97
C ASP A 7 -15.39 -6.83 -24.04
N LEU A 8 -14.30 -6.84 -24.83
CA LEU A 8 -13.46 -5.67 -25.05
C LEU A 8 -14.17 -4.59 -25.87
N ASP A 9 -14.91 -4.98 -26.91
CA ASP A 9 -15.69 -4.05 -27.73
C ASP A 9 -16.83 -3.42 -26.91
N ALA A 10 -17.50 -4.23 -26.09
CA ALA A 10 -18.55 -3.78 -25.18
C ALA A 10 -17.98 -2.79 -24.14
N LEU A 11 -16.82 -3.09 -23.54
CA LEU A 11 -16.14 -2.19 -22.62
C LEU A 11 -15.70 -0.89 -23.31
N ALA A 12 -15.15 -0.96 -24.52
CA ALA A 12 -14.73 0.21 -25.27
C ALA A 12 -15.93 1.11 -25.61
N ALA A 13 -17.06 0.53 -26.00
CA ALA A 13 -18.30 1.27 -26.26
C ALA A 13 -18.85 1.93 -24.98
N LEU A 14 -18.80 1.23 -23.84
CA LEU A 14 -19.18 1.79 -22.53
C LEU A 14 -18.32 3.01 -22.18
N VAL A 15 -16.99 2.89 -22.31
CA VAL A 15 -16.05 3.97 -22.00
C VAL A 15 -16.27 5.19 -22.91
N GLN A 16 -16.51 4.96 -24.20
CA GLN A 16 -16.69 6.04 -25.18
C GLN A 16 -18.04 6.76 -25.05
N SER A 17 -19.09 6.05 -24.65
CA SER A 17 -20.44 6.61 -24.51
C SER A 17 -20.70 7.27 -23.15
N ALA A 18 -19.86 7.02 -22.16
CA ALA A 18 -19.99 7.61 -20.83
C ALA A 18 -19.71 9.12 -20.84
N GLU A 19 -20.71 9.93 -20.49
CA GLU A 19 -20.54 11.38 -20.34
C GLU A 19 -19.56 11.74 -19.21
N ARG A 20 -19.61 10.97 -18.12
CA ARG A 20 -18.78 11.15 -16.92
C ARG A 20 -18.35 9.81 -16.35
N LEU A 21 -17.26 9.25 -16.88
CA LEU A 21 -16.72 7.99 -16.40
C LEU A 21 -15.89 8.18 -15.13
N LEU A 22 -16.25 7.46 -14.07
CA LEU A 22 -15.48 7.31 -12.84
C LEU A 22 -14.78 5.94 -12.87
N LEU A 23 -13.49 5.91 -12.54
CA LEU A 23 -12.75 4.66 -12.38
C LEU A 23 -12.56 4.35 -10.89
N LEU A 24 -12.93 3.14 -10.47
CA LEU A 24 -12.60 2.60 -9.14
C LEU A 24 -11.62 1.43 -9.30
N THR A 25 -10.48 1.49 -8.62
CA THR A 25 -9.44 0.45 -8.68
C THR A 25 -9.20 -0.20 -7.32
N GLY A 26 -8.62 -1.40 -7.36
CA GLY A 26 -8.21 -2.16 -6.18
C GLY A 26 -6.95 -3.00 -6.46
N ALA A 27 -6.56 -3.81 -5.47
CA ALA A 27 -5.22 -4.41 -5.42
C ALA A 27 -4.88 -5.31 -6.63
N GLY A 28 -5.91 -5.86 -7.30
CA GLY A 28 -5.75 -6.64 -8.53
C GLY A 28 -4.97 -5.90 -9.62
N LEU A 29 -5.11 -4.57 -9.72
CA LEU A 29 -4.42 -3.75 -10.71
C LEU A 29 -2.89 -3.72 -10.46
N SER A 30 -2.46 -3.85 -9.20
CA SER A 30 -1.05 -3.77 -8.78
C SER A 30 -0.36 -5.13 -8.69
N THR A 31 -1.05 -6.24 -8.99
CA THR A 31 -0.48 -7.60 -8.94
C THR A 31 0.73 -7.78 -9.87
N THR A 32 0.66 -7.23 -11.08
CA THR A 32 1.78 -7.26 -12.04
C THR A 32 2.90 -6.29 -11.70
N SER A 33 2.70 -5.41 -10.70
CA SER A 33 3.75 -4.58 -10.10
C SER A 33 4.47 -5.28 -8.94
N GLY A 34 4.17 -6.55 -8.68
CA GLY A 34 4.78 -7.36 -7.62
C GLY A 34 4.15 -7.15 -6.24
N ILE A 35 3.04 -6.42 -6.15
CA ILE A 35 2.26 -6.25 -4.91
C ILE A 35 1.13 -7.29 -4.92
N PRO A 36 1.08 -8.25 -4.00
CA PRO A 36 0.02 -9.24 -3.99
C PRO A 36 -1.33 -8.58 -3.69
N ASP A 37 -2.43 -9.22 -4.09
CA ASP A 37 -3.75 -8.79 -3.65
C ASP A 37 -4.13 -9.43 -2.31
N TYR A 38 -5.37 -9.20 -1.87
CA TYR A 38 -5.87 -9.77 -0.62
C TYR A 38 -6.60 -11.11 -0.81
N ARG A 39 -7.38 -11.26 -1.87
CA ARG A 39 -8.46 -12.27 -1.96
C ARG A 39 -8.29 -13.29 -3.10
N SER A 40 -7.31 -13.14 -4.00
CA SER A 40 -7.05 -14.19 -5.00
C SER A 40 -6.61 -15.50 -4.32
N PRO A 41 -6.58 -16.63 -5.03
CA PRO A 41 -6.10 -17.90 -4.49
C PRO A 41 -4.70 -17.80 -3.83
N ASN A 42 -3.84 -16.91 -4.33
CA ASN A 42 -2.50 -16.63 -3.79
C ASN A 42 -2.42 -15.30 -3.01
N GLY A 43 -3.56 -14.69 -2.70
CA GLY A 43 -3.69 -13.42 -2.02
C GLY A 43 -3.32 -13.50 -0.53
N SER A 44 -3.21 -12.33 0.10
CA SER A 44 -2.74 -12.21 1.48
C SER A 44 -3.60 -13.00 2.48
N TYR A 45 -4.93 -13.05 2.30
CA TYR A 45 -5.84 -13.76 3.21
C TYR A 45 -5.75 -15.28 3.11
N SER A 46 -5.45 -15.86 1.93
CA SER A 46 -5.25 -17.30 1.81
C SER A 46 -3.97 -17.77 2.53
N LYS A 47 -3.06 -16.84 2.85
CA LYS A 47 -1.83 -17.07 3.62
C LYS A 47 -1.99 -16.79 5.13
N GLY A 48 -3.23 -16.70 5.63
CA GLY A 48 -3.51 -16.50 7.05
C GLY A 48 -3.30 -15.07 7.56
N HIS A 49 -3.31 -14.07 6.67
CA HIS A 49 -3.21 -12.67 7.06
C HIS A 49 -4.41 -12.22 7.89
N VAL A 50 -4.16 -11.77 9.11
CA VAL A 50 -5.14 -11.05 9.94
C VAL A 50 -4.74 -9.57 10.02
N PRO A 51 -5.54 -8.65 9.46
CA PRO A 51 -5.29 -7.22 9.58
C PRO A 51 -5.31 -6.76 11.04
N ILE A 52 -4.41 -5.84 11.38
CA ILE A 52 -4.49 -5.14 12.66
C ILE A 52 -5.77 -4.29 12.71
N GLN A 53 -6.46 -4.27 13.84
CA GLN A 53 -7.60 -3.39 14.03
C GLN A 53 -7.13 -2.00 14.48
N HIS A 54 -7.74 -0.93 13.94
CA HIS A 54 -7.39 0.44 14.29
C HIS A 54 -7.38 0.68 15.81
N ARG A 55 -8.36 0.13 16.54
CA ARG A 55 -8.42 0.22 17.99
C ARG A 55 -7.19 -0.40 18.66
N GLU A 56 -6.77 -1.60 18.23
CA GLU A 56 -5.58 -2.26 18.78
C GLU A 56 -4.33 -1.44 18.53
N PHE A 57 -4.19 -0.86 17.34
CA PHE A 57 -3.11 0.06 17.02
C PHE A 57 -3.11 1.26 17.99
N VAL A 58 -4.22 1.96 18.13
CA VAL A 58 -4.27 3.15 19.01
C VAL A 58 -4.02 2.79 20.48
N SER A 59 -4.64 1.72 20.98
CA SER A 59 -4.65 1.44 22.43
C SER A 59 -3.49 0.59 22.95
N ASP A 60 -2.79 -0.17 22.10
CA ASP A 60 -1.80 -1.15 22.55
C ASP A 60 -0.42 -0.91 21.90
N GLN A 61 0.54 -0.48 22.73
CA GLN A 61 1.91 -0.20 22.30
C GLN A 61 2.62 -1.44 21.75
N SER A 62 2.35 -2.63 22.28
CA SER A 62 2.96 -3.87 21.80
C SER A 62 2.45 -4.23 20.40
N LYS A 63 1.15 -4.02 20.14
CA LYS A 63 0.53 -4.22 18.83
C LYS A 63 1.04 -3.22 17.80
N ARG A 64 1.20 -1.93 18.17
CA ARG A 64 1.86 -0.95 17.30
C ARG A 64 3.29 -1.30 16.98
N ARG A 65 4.06 -1.71 17.99
CA ARG A 65 5.45 -2.13 17.80
C ARG A 65 5.53 -3.28 16.80
N ARG A 66 4.66 -4.27 16.95
CA ARG A 66 4.54 -5.39 16.01
C ARG A 66 4.18 -4.93 14.60
N TYR A 67 3.21 -4.03 14.46
CA TYR A 67 2.87 -3.43 13.16
C TYR A 67 4.08 -2.75 12.52
N TRP A 68 4.75 -1.85 13.26
CA TRP A 68 5.89 -1.10 12.74
C TRP A 68 7.10 -1.97 12.42
N ALA A 69 7.37 -3.00 13.22
CA ALA A 69 8.44 -3.97 12.94
C ALA A 69 8.21 -4.69 11.61
N ARG A 70 6.97 -5.11 11.36
CA ARG A 70 6.59 -5.83 10.13
C ARG A 70 6.53 -4.88 8.92
N SER A 71 5.94 -3.69 9.09
CA SER A 71 5.94 -2.61 8.09
C SER A 71 7.35 -2.17 7.72
N TYR A 72 8.28 -2.09 8.69
CA TYR A 72 9.68 -1.73 8.42
C TYR A 72 10.33 -2.70 7.43
N VAL A 73 10.09 -3.99 7.59
CA VAL A 73 10.58 -5.02 6.66
C VAL A 73 9.90 -4.89 5.30
N GLY A 74 8.57 -4.92 5.24
CA GLY A 74 7.88 -4.99 3.97
C GLY A 74 7.89 -3.67 3.19
N TYR A 75 7.95 -2.50 3.84
CA TYR A 75 8.11 -1.20 3.16
C TYR A 75 9.40 -1.13 2.32
N GLY A 76 10.48 -1.77 2.77
CA GLY A 76 11.72 -1.84 2.01
C GLY A 76 11.55 -2.52 0.64
N TYR A 77 10.60 -3.46 0.53
CA TYR A 77 10.26 -4.15 -0.71
C TYR A 77 9.16 -3.43 -1.48
N PHE A 78 8.11 -2.99 -0.78
CA PHE A 78 6.97 -2.28 -1.34
C PHE A 78 7.39 -1.00 -2.07
N SER A 79 8.32 -0.22 -1.49
CA SER A 79 8.82 1.03 -2.09
C SER A 79 9.55 0.85 -3.43
N ARG A 80 9.90 -0.39 -3.79
CA ARG A 80 10.49 -0.74 -5.09
C ARG A 80 9.45 -1.02 -6.18
N ALA A 81 8.18 -1.15 -5.83
CA ALA A 81 7.12 -1.33 -6.80
C ALA A 81 7.10 -0.15 -7.80
N ARG A 82 6.75 -0.46 -9.04
CA ARG A 82 6.65 0.50 -10.13
C ARG A 82 5.32 0.34 -10.84
N PRO A 83 4.77 1.41 -11.43
CA PRO A 83 3.54 1.30 -12.20
C PRO A 83 3.70 0.29 -13.33
N ASN A 84 2.63 -0.44 -13.60
CA ASN A 84 2.54 -1.38 -14.72
C ASN A 84 1.67 -0.81 -15.86
N ALA A 85 1.52 -1.57 -16.95
CA ALA A 85 0.78 -1.16 -18.13
C ALA A 85 -0.67 -0.69 -17.84
N ALA A 86 -1.35 -1.26 -16.84
CA ALA A 86 -2.70 -0.84 -16.47
C ALA A 86 -2.71 0.58 -15.88
N HIS A 87 -1.74 0.93 -15.03
CA HIS A 87 -1.63 2.27 -14.46
C HIS A 87 -1.36 3.33 -15.54
N PHE A 88 -0.47 3.03 -16.49
CA PHE A 88 -0.20 3.91 -17.62
C PHE A 88 -1.41 4.02 -18.56
N ALA A 89 -2.17 2.94 -18.77
CA ALA A 89 -3.41 2.98 -19.54
C ALA A 89 -4.46 3.89 -18.86
N VAL A 90 -4.61 3.81 -17.54
CA VAL A 90 -5.49 4.70 -16.78
C VAL A 90 -5.06 6.16 -16.93
N SER A 91 -3.76 6.45 -16.81
CA SER A 91 -3.22 7.80 -17.02
C SER A 91 -3.51 8.32 -18.43
N ALA A 92 -3.32 7.48 -19.46
CA ALA A 92 -3.64 7.83 -20.84
C ALA A 92 -5.15 8.06 -21.08
N LEU A 93 -6.04 7.32 -20.40
CA LEU A 93 -7.49 7.57 -20.46
C LEU A 93 -7.85 8.90 -19.79
N GLN A 94 -7.18 9.25 -18.69
CA GLN A 94 -7.35 10.54 -18.03
C GLN A 94 -6.87 11.70 -18.92
N GLU A 95 -5.68 11.59 -19.52
CA GLU A 95 -5.13 12.59 -20.44
C GLU A 95 -6.04 12.85 -21.65
N ARG A 96 -6.73 11.82 -22.14
CA ARG A 96 -7.72 11.92 -23.22
C ARG A 96 -9.06 12.52 -22.76
N GLY A 97 -9.20 12.88 -21.49
CA GLY A 97 -10.41 13.48 -20.93
C GLY A 97 -11.59 12.51 -20.84
N LEU A 98 -11.34 11.20 -20.81
CA LEU A 98 -12.37 10.16 -20.71
C LEU A 98 -12.78 9.93 -19.25
N LEU A 99 -11.83 10.04 -18.30
CA LEU A 99 -12.08 9.82 -16.86
C LEU A 99 -12.59 11.10 -16.15
N ARG A 100 -13.62 11.74 -16.69
CA ARG A 100 -14.16 13.01 -16.15
C ARG A 100 -14.83 12.87 -14.77
N GLY A 101 -15.21 11.65 -14.39
CA GLY A 101 -15.69 11.34 -13.06
C GLY A 101 -14.56 11.24 -12.02
N GLY A 102 -13.31 11.11 -12.46
CA GLY A 102 -12.13 10.96 -11.60
C GLY A 102 -11.65 9.52 -11.46
N ILE A 103 -10.64 9.36 -10.61
CA ILE A 103 -10.02 8.07 -10.27
C ILE A 103 -10.10 7.91 -8.76
N ILE A 104 -10.70 6.82 -8.29
CA ILE A 104 -10.69 6.41 -6.89
C ILE A 104 -9.93 5.10 -6.80
N THR A 105 -9.00 5.00 -5.86
CA THR A 105 -8.28 3.75 -5.60
C THR A 105 -8.46 3.30 -4.16
N GLN A 106 -8.66 2.01 -3.97
CA GLN A 106 -8.57 1.35 -2.66
C GLN A 106 -7.13 1.00 -2.29
N ASN A 107 -6.20 1.10 -3.25
CA ASN A 107 -4.79 0.79 -3.01
C ASN A 107 -4.13 1.93 -2.24
N VAL A 108 -3.15 1.59 -1.42
CA VAL A 108 -2.33 2.54 -0.66
C VAL A 108 -0.95 2.76 -1.31
N ASP A 109 -0.75 2.24 -2.53
CA ASP A 109 0.55 2.09 -3.19
C ASP A 109 1.08 3.32 -3.92
N GLY A 110 0.22 4.31 -4.19
CA GLY A 110 0.56 5.53 -4.93
C GLY A 110 0.92 5.31 -6.41
N LEU A 111 0.70 4.11 -6.96
CA LEU A 111 1.19 3.76 -8.31
C LEU A 111 0.43 4.46 -9.44
N HIS A 112 -0.82 4.89 -9.23
CA HIS A 112 -1.53 5.74 -10.20
C HIS A 112 -0.84 7.09 -10.36
N SER A 113 -0.56 7.77 -9.26
CA SER A 113 0.15 9.06 -9.26
C SER A 113 1.56 8.92 -9.85
N ALA A 114 2.26 7.83 -9.51
CA ALA A 114 3.57 7.52 -10.09
C ALA A 114 3.52 7.21 -11.60
N ALA A 115 2.35 6.83 -12.14
CA ALA A 115 2.14 6.63 -13.57
C ALA A 115 1.77 7.91 -14.34
N GLY A 116 1.56 9.03 -13.63
CA GLY A 116 1.17 10.31 -14.21
C GLY A 116 -0.30 10.67 -14.03
N ALA A 117 -1.11 9.82 -13.40
CA ALA A 117 -2.49 10.18 -13.06
C ALA A 117 -2.50 11.32 -12.03
N SER A 118 -3.45 12.24 -12.18
CA SER A 118 -3.65 13.40 -11.32
C SER A 118 -5.03 13.37 -10.65
N GLY A 119 -5.18 14.02 -9.51
CA GLY A 119 -6.47 14.08 -8.81
C GLY A 119 -7.04 12.71 -8.40
N VAL A 120 -6.15 11.75 -8.14
CA VAL A 120 -6.53 10.41 -7.64
C VAL A 120 -7.00 10.55 -6.19
N LEU A 121 -8.16 9.96 -5.87
CA LEU A 121 -8.64 9.83 -4.50
C LEU A 121 -8.17 8.48 -3.92
N ASP A 122 -7.20 8.55 -3.01
CA ASP A 122 -6.71 7.39 -2.25
C ASP A 122 -7.66 7.09 -1.07
N LEU A 123 -8.66 6.23 -1.31
CA LEU A 123 -9.76 5.98 -0.37
C LEU A 123 -9.28 5.46 1.00
N HIS A 124 -8.17 4.72 1.02
CA HIS A 124 -7.59 4.13 2.23
C HIS A 124 -6.29 4.83 2.66
N GLY A 125 -6.05 6.05 2.17
CA GLY A 125 -4.81 6.79 2.41
C GLY A 125 -3.62 6.22 1.63
N ARG A 126 -2.42 6.64 1.99
CA ARG A 126 -1.18 6.30 1.29
C ARG A 126 -0.13 5.76 2.24
N ILE A 127 0.59 4.73 1.82
CA ILE A 127 1.63 4.09 2.64
C ILE A 127 2.94 4.89 2.65
N ASP A 128 3.11 5.84 1.73
CA ASP A 128 4.28 6.72 1.66
C ASP A 128 4.18 7.94 2.59
N GLU A 129 3.11 8.04 3.38
CA GLU A 129 2.86 9.06 4.40
C GLU A 129 2.62 8.44 5.77
N VAL A 130 3.02 9.17 6.82
CA VAL A 130 2.79 8.79 8.22
C VAL A 130 2.21 9.99 8.95
N GLU A 131 1.12 9.76 9.68
CA GLU A 131 0.45 10.78 10.48
C GLU A 131 0.64 10.51 11.97
N CYS A 132 1.04 11.52 12.73
CA CYS A 132 1.00 11.43 14.18
C CYS A 132 -0.44 11.57 14.69
N LEU A 133 -0.97 10.54 15.36
CA LEU A 133 -2.34 10.53 15.89
C LEU A 133 -2.57 11.48 17.08
N ASN A 134 -1.51 12.15 17.57
CA ASN A 134 -1.62 13.15 18.64
C ASN A 134 -1.69 14.58 18.10
N CYS A 135 -0.86 14.95 17.11
CA CYS A 135 -0.77 16.32 16.62
C CYS A 135 -1.10 16.51 15.12
N GLY A 136 -1.41 15.44 14.39
CA GLY A 136 -1.73 15.48 12.96
C GLY A 136 -0.54 15.78 12.04
N ALA A 137 0.68 15.80 12.57
CA ALA A 137 1.86 16.05 11.76
C ALA A 137 2.08 14.91 10.74
N LEU A 138 2.15 15.27 9.46
CA LEU A 138 2.48 14.35 8.38
C LEU A 138 3.99 14.31 8.16
N THR A 139 4.53 13.10 8.01
CA THR A 139 5.94 12.86 7.70
C THR A 139 6.04 11.87 6.54
N PRO A 140 6.94 12.07 5.57
CA PRO A 140 7.21 11.06 4.55
C PRO A 140 7.63 9.73 5.18
N ARG A 141 7.03 8.63 4.74
CA ARG A 141 7.34 7.27 5.25
C ARG A 141 8.83 6.92 5.09
N ALA A 142 9.48 7.45 4.05
CA ALA A 142 10.92 7.31 3.83
C ALA A 142 11.75 7.92 4.97
N ALA A 143 11.39 9.11 5.45
CA ALA A 143 12.08 9.73 6.58
C ALA A 143 11.86 8.94 7.88
N LEU A 144 10.67 8.38 8.09
CA LEU A 144 10.46 7.44 9.21
C LEU A 144 11.28 6.16 9.04
N GLN A 145 11.41 5.63 7.82
CA GLN A 145 12.21 4.42 7.55
C GLN A 145 13.67 4.60 7.95
N GLU A 146 14.27 5.76 7.68
CA GLU A 146 15.63 6.09 8.09
C GLU A 146 15.77 6.16 9.62
N ARG A 147 14.82 6.80 10.31
CA ARG A 147 14.79 6.86 11.78
C ARG A 147 14.66 5.46 12.40
N LEU A 148 13.78 4.63 11.83
CA LEU A 148 13.62 3.24 12.25
C LEU A 148 14.92 2.46 12.04
N ALA A 149 15.59 2.62 10.89
CA ALA A 149 16.85 1.95 10.63
C ALA A 149 17.95 2.33 11.64
N GLY A 150 18.07 3.63 11.97
CA GLY A 150 19.03 4.12 12.96
C GLY A 150 18.78 3.57 14.37
N LEU A 151 17.52 3.53 14.81
CA LEU A 151 17.14 3.01 16.14
C LEU A 151 17.23 1.48 16.24
N ASN A 152 17.19 0.78 15.11
CA ASN A 152 17.13 -0.67 15.03
C ASN A 152 18.35 -1.26 14.30
N ALA A 153 19.53 -0.66 14.49
CA ALA A 153 20.77 -1.16 13.88
C ALA A 153 21.02 -2.63 14.25
N GLY A 154 21.30 -3.45 13.23
CA GLY A 154 21.52 -4.90 13.37
C GLY A 154 20.26 -5.72 13.71
N TRP A 155 19.07 -5.11 13.73
CA TRP A 155 17.85 -5.80 14.13
C TRP A 155 17.40 -6.84 13.09
N LEU A 156 17.58 -6.57 11.80
CA LEU A 156 17.20 -7.49 10.71
C LEU A 156 17.94 -8.83 10.82
N GLU A 157 19.23 -8.78 11.15
CA GLU A 157 20.07 -9.95 11.38
C GLU A 157 19.62 -10.70 12.63
N ARG A 158 19.43 -9.99 13.75
CA ARG A 158 18.96 -10.59 15.02
C ARG A 158 17.58 -11.22 14.91
N ALA A 159 16.70 -10.62 14.12
CA ALA A 159 15.35 -11.10 13.87
C ALA A 159 15.28 -12.20 12.79
N GLY A 160 16.41 -12.60 12.18
CA GLY A 160 16.46 -13.66 11.17
C GLY A 160 15.72 -13.35 9.87
N VAL A 161 15.54 -12.06 9.54
CA VAL A 161 14.62 -11.59 8.49
C VAL A 161 15.11 -11.95 7.08
N ALA A 162 16.41 -12.16 6.88
CA ALA A 162 17.01 -12.50 5.59
C ALA A 162 16.38 -13.76 4.94
N ALA A 163 15.83 -14.68 5.73
CA ALA A 163 15.13 -15.87 5.22
C ALA A 163 13.62 -15.65 4.94
N VAL A 164 13.01 -14.60 5.49
CA VAL A 164 11.54 -14.44 5.57
C VAL A 164 10.99 -13.47 4.52
N ALA A 165 11.78 -12.47 4.13
CA ALA A 165 11.26 -11.30 3.44
C ALA A 165 10.93 -11.50 1.94
N GLN A 166 11.47 -12.53 1.29
CA GLN A 166 11.10 -12.83 -0.11
C GLN A 166 9.78 -13.60 -0.24
N ALA A 167 9.34 -14.30 0.82
CA ALA A 167 8.19 -15.20 0.78
C ALA A 167 6.90 -14.62 1.43
N ALA A 168 7.00 -13.52 2.20
CA ALA A 168 5.93 -13.08 3.10
C ALA A 168 5.41 -11.64 2.88
N MET A 169 5.78 -10.98 1.77
CA MET A 169 5.27 -9.64 1.46
C MET A 169 3.76 -9.65 1.18
N ARG A 170 3.05 -8.66 1.72
CA ARG A 170 1.59 -8.51 1.66
C ARG A 170 1.20 -7.24 0.91
N ALA A 171 -0.09 -7.11 0.60
CA ALA A 171 -0.66 -6.04 -0.22
C ALA A 171 -0.47 -4.63 0.37
N ASP A 172 -0.26 -4.54 1.68
CA ASP A 172 -0.03 -3.33 2.47
C ASP A 172 1.43 -3.19 2.95
N GLY A 173 2.35 -3.99 2.41
CA GLY A 173 3.76 -3.95 2.82
C GLY A 173 4.02 -4.53 4.21
N ASP A 174 3.12 -5.34 4.76
CA ASP A 174 3.34 -6.10 5.98
C ASP A 174 4.20 -7.37 5.72
N ALA A 175 4.92 -7.84 6.75
CA ALA A 175 5.77 -9.03 6.73
C ALA A 175 5.43 -9.99 7.89
N ALA A 176 5.69 -11.29 7.74
CA ALA A 176 5.53 -12.26 8.83
C ALA A 176 6.77 -12.24 9.75
N LEU A 177 6.60 -12.01 11.05
CA LEU A 177 7.68 -11.99 12.04
C LEU A 177 7.23 -12.65 13.35
N SER A 178 8.17 -13.20 14.13
CA SER A 178 7.87 -13.73 15.47
C SER A 178 7.56 -12.61 16.47
N ASP A 179 6.82 -12.95 17.53
CA ASP A 179 6.47 -11.99 18.58
C ASP A 179 7.70 -11.50 19.35
N GLU A 180 8.68 -12.38 19.57
CA GLU A 180 9.95 -12.08 20.22
C GLU A 180 10.79 -11.10 19.39
N ALA A 181 10.86 -11.31 18.06
CA ALA A 181 11.55 -10.40 17.16
C ALA A 181 10.92 -9.00 17.22
N CYS A 182 9.59 -8.93 17.20
CA CYS A 182 8.86 -7.67 17.30
C CYS A 182 9.03 -6.98 18.66
N ALA A 183 9.15 -7.74 19.76
CA ALA A 183 9.25 -7.18 21.10
C ALA A 183 10.47 -6.27 21.29
N SER A 184 11.58 -6.59 20.60
CA SER A 184 12.85 -5.84 20.63
C SER A 184 12.91 -4.64 19.69
N PHE A 185 11.90 -4.43 18.84
CA PHE A 185 11.88 -3.35 17.86
C PHE A 185 11.55 -2.00 18.51
N VAL A 186 12.29 -0.96 18.17
CA VAL A 186 12.14 0.39 18.70
C VAL A 186 11.40 1.26 17.69
N VAL A 187 10.24 1.79 18.10
CA VAL A 187 9.46 2.76 17.31
C VAL A 187 9.76 4.17 17.85
N PRO A 188 10.19 5.13 17.01
CA PRO A 188 10.44 6.48 17.46
C PRO A 188 9.14 7.21 17.82
N GLU A 189 9.26 8.25 18.64
CA GLU A 189 8.17 9.20 18.88
C GLU A 189 8.01 10.19 17.72
N CYS A 190 6.92 10.97 17.74
CA CYS A 190 6.71 12.05 16.81
C CYS A 190 7.82 13.11 16.91
N GLY A 191 8.42 13.46 15.77
CA GLY A 191 9.44 14.52 15.72
C GLY A 191 8.90 15.92 15.99
N ALA A 192 7.59 16.14 15.87
CA ALA A 192 6.96 17.44 16.06
C ALA A 192 6.48 17.69 17.49
N CYS A 193 5.82 16.71 18.12
CA CYS A 193 5.27 16.87 19.48
C CYS A 193 5.95 16.02 20.56
N GLY A 194 6.92 15.17 20.20
CA GLY A 194 7.64 14.32 21.15
C GLY A 194 6.79 13.22 21.78
N GLY A 195 5.65 12.87 21.17
CA GLY A 195 4.76 11.84 21.71
C GLY A 195 3.72 11.38 20.69
N GLY A 196 2.83 10.49 21.15
CA GLY A 196 1.72 9.97 20.35
C GLY A 196 2.10 8.82 19.41
N PRO A 197 1.12 7.96 19.05
CA PRO A 197 1.32 6.97 18.00
C PRO A 197 1.67 7.65 16.67
N LEU A 198 2.75 7.17 16.06
CA LEU A 198 2.97 7.23 14.62
C LEU A 198 2.23 6.07 13.97
#